data_AF-A0AAU6PGL7-F1
#
_entry.id   AF-A0AAU6PGL7-F1
#
_cell.length_a   1.000
_cell.length_b   1.000
_cell.length_c   1.000
_cell.angle_alpha   90.00
_cell.angle_beta   90.00
_cell.angle_gamma   90.00
#
_symmetry.space_group_name_H-M   'P 1'
#
loop_
_entity.id
_entity.type
_entity.pdbx_description
1 polymer ?
#
loop_
_entity_poly.entity_id
_entity_poly.type
_entity_poly.pdbx_seq_one_letter_code
_entity_poly.pdbx_strand_id
1 'polypeptide(L)'
;MSKVLILPGDGIGQEIVEQALKVINFLNENNELNMALVHGLIGGTAYDDTGSPLPQATLDAAATPLPNLSTNSISPLTVTSWTEMDYGKTQLCQTR
;
A
#
# COMPACT_ATOMS: atom_id res chain seq x y z
N MET A 1 13.60 0.14 16.33
CA MET A 1 13.52 -0.79 15.18
C MET A 1 12.50 -0.24 14.20
N SER A 2 12.91 -0.06 12.95
CA SER A 2 12.02 0.43 11.88
C SER A 2 11.22 -0.75 11.33
N LYS A 3 9.90 -0.62 11.26
CA LYS A 3 9.00 -1.65 10.73
C LYS A 3 8.48 -1.20 9.37
N VAL A 4 8.59 -2.05 8.36
CA VAL A 4 8.18 -1.76 6.99
C VAL A 4 7.06 -2.73 6.62
N LEU A 5 5.89 -2.19 6.27
CA LEU A 5 4.77 -2.97 5.75
C LEU A 5 4.91 -3.09 4.22
N ILE A 6 4.97 -4.32 3.73
CA ILE A 6 5.10 -4.70 2.34
C ILE A 6 3.73 -5.13 1.84
N LEU A 7 3.20 -4.43 0.84
CA LEU A 7 1.91 -4.70 0.22
C LEU A 7 2.13 -5.01 -1.26
N PRO A 8 2.29 -6.29 -1.63
CA PRO A 8 2.68 -6.65 -2.98
C PRO A 8 1.57 -6.45 -4.02
N GLY A 9 0.30 -6.40 -3.58
CA GLY A 9 -0.85 -6.25 -4.48
C GLY A 9 -0.97 -7.40 -5.47
N ASP A 10 -1.34 -7.08 -6.71
CA ASP A 10 -1.72 -8.05 -7.73
C ASP A 10 -0.87 -7.97 -9.00
N GLY A 11 -0.83 -9.08 -9.72
CA GLY A 11 -0.12 -9.20 -10.98
C GLY A 11 1.37 -8.94 -10.81
N ILE A 12 1.91 -8.01 -11.59
CA ILE A 12 3.35 -7.69 -11.64
C ILE A 12 3.85 -7.15 -10.28
N GLY A 13 2.97 -6.62 -9.42
CA GLY A 13 3.34 -6.10 -8.12
C GLY A 13 4.08 -7.13 -7.25
N GLN A 14 3.66 -8.41 -7.30
CA GLN A 14 4.30 -9.50 -6.56
C GLN A 14 5.72 -9.76 -7.07
N GLU A 15 5.91 -9.82 -8.38
CA GLU A 15 7.22 -10.09 -9.01
C GLU A 15 8.27 -9.01 -8.69
N ILE A 16 7.85 -7.74 -8.71
CA ILE A 16 8.74 -6.61 -8.42
C ILE A 16 9.08 -6.55 -6.94
N VAL A 17 8.09 -6.79 -6.08
CA VAL A 17 8.28 -6.77 -4.62
C VAL A 17 9.20 -7.89 -4.18
N GLU A 18 9.14 -9.07 -4.78
CA GLU A 18 10.11 -10.14 -4.53
C GLU A 18 11.56 -9.72 -4.81
N GLN A 19 11.82 -8.95 -5.87
CA GLN A 19 13.17 -8.45 -6.14
C GLN A 19 13.58 -7.37 -5.14
N ALA A 20 12.66 -6.48 -4.75
CA ALA A 20 12.90 -5.47 -3.74
C ALA A 20 13.27 -6.09 -2.38
N LEU A 21 12.58 -7.17 -1.99
CA LEU A 21 12.86 -7.91 -0.75
C LEU A 21 14.29 -8.49 -0.75
N LYS A 22 14.79 -8.98 -1.88
CA LYS A 22 16.18 -9.46 -1.98
C LYS A 22 17.19 -8.35 -1.70
N VAL A 23 16.97 -7.16 -2.26
CA VAL A 23 17.84 -6.01 -2.03
C VAL A 23 17.77 -5.57 -0.56
N ILE A 24 16.58 -5.50 0.02
CA ILE A 24 16.40 -5.10 1.42
C ILE A 24 17.04 -6.12 2.37
N ASN A 25 16.89 -7.42 2.10
CA ASN A 25 17.54 -8.46 2.90
C ASN A 25 19.06 -8.36 2.84
N PHE A 26 19.62 -8.16 1.64
CA PHE A 26 21.06 -7.91 1.48
C PHE A 26 21.52 -6.69 2.28
N LEU A 27 20.77 -5.59 2.26
CA LEU A 27 21.11 -4.39 3.02
C LEU A 27 20.95 -4.60 4.54
N ASN A 28 19.95 -5.37 4.98
CA ASN A 28 19.78 -5.73 6.39
C ASN A 28 20.97 -6.57 6.91
N GLU A 29 21.48 -7.48 6.09
CA GLU A 29 22.63 -8.33 6.41
C GLU A 29 23.96 -7.56 6.43
N ASN A 30 24.16 -6.60 5.51
CA ASN A 30 25.45 -5.91 5.34
C ASN A 30 25.56 -4.55 6.02
N ASN A 31 24.43 -3.87 6.30
CA ASN A 31 24.42 -2.47 6.78
C ASN A 31 23.72 -2.30 8.15
N GLU A 32 23.43 -3.38 8.88
CA GLU A 32 22.82 -3.37 10.22
C GLU A 32 21.51 -2.55 10.33
N LEU A 33 20.76 -2.44 9.22
CA LEU A 33 19.56 -1.63 9.15
C LEU A 33 18.43 -2.12 10.07
N ASN A 34 18.50 -3.38 10.53
CA ASN A 34 17.60 -4.00 11.51
C ASN A 34 16.11 -3.67 11.23
N MET A 35 15.73 -3.71 9.95
CA MET A 35 14.36 -3.44 9.52
C MET A 35 13.51 -4.69 9.64
N ALA A 36 12.38 -4.58 10.34
CA ALA A 36 11.39 -5.65 10.44
C ALA A 36 10.40 -5.54 9.28
N LEU A 37 10.40 -6.51 8.37
CA LEU A 37 9.48 -6.56 7.23
C LEU A 37 8.21 -7.31 7.63
N VAL A 38 7.05 -6.70 7.38
CA VAL A 38 5.74 -7.32 7.60
C VAL A 38 4.97 -7.31 6.30
N HIS A 39 4.31 -8.42 5.98
CA HIS A 39 3.54 -8.55 4.75
C HIS A 39 2.06 -8.31 5.04
N GLY A 40 1.36 -7.64 4.12
CA GLY A 40 -0.08 -7.43 4.18
C GLY A 40 -0.72 -7.68 2.82
N LEU A 41 -2.01 -8.02 2.83
CA LEU A 41 -2.80 -8.29 1.63
C LEU A 41 -3.46 -6.99 1.16
N ILE A 42 -3.47 -6.76 -0.15
CA ILE A 42 -4.20 -5.65 -0.77
C ILE A 42 -4.64 -6.04 -2.19
N GLY A 43 -5.73 -5.43 -2.68
CA GLY A 43 -6.16 -5.56 -4.06
C GLY A 43 -7.02 -6.80 -4.33
N GLY A 44 -7.00 -7.29 -5.56
CA GLY A 44 -7.72 -8.47 -6.03
C GLY A 44 -7.37 -9.75 -5.28
N THR A 45 -6.10 -9.97 -4.94
CA THR A 45 -5.63 -11.12 -4.15
C THR A 45 -6.25 -11.08 -2.76
N ALA A 46 -6.36 -9.88 -2.17
CA ALA A 46 -7.06 -9.72 -0.90
C ALA A 46 -8.57 -9.96 -1.02
N TYR A 47 -9.17 -9.54 -2.13
CA TYR A 47 -10.59 -9.76 -2.41
C TYR A 47 -10.89 -11.25 -2.60
N ASP A 48 -10.04 -11.98 -3.31
CA ASP A 48 -10.17 -13.41 -3.55
C ASP A 48 -10.05 -14.20 -2.23
N ASP A 49 -9.12 -13.82 -1.35
CA ASP A 49 -8.88 -14.51 -0.08
C ASP A 49 -9.83 -14.11 1.05
N THR A 50 -10.22 -12.84 1.13
CA THR A 50 -10.95 -12.28 2.30
C THR A 50 -12.31 -11.70 1.96
N GLY A 51 -12.66 -11.60 0.67
CA GLY A 51 -13.88 -10.94 0.21
C GLY A 51 -13.85 -9.41 0.27
N SER A 52 -12.71 -8.81 0.64
CA SER A 52 -12.51 -7.36 0.67
C SER A 52 -11.21 -6.97 -0.03
N PRO A 53 -11.20 -5.94 -0.90
CA PRO A 53 -9.97 -5.48 -1.56
C PRO A 53 -8.98 -4.84 -0.57
N LEU A 54 -9.45 -4.51 0.64
CA LEU A 54 -8.62 -3.99 1.73
C LEU A 54 -9.08 -4.62 3.05
N PRO A 55 -8.42 -5.69 3.51
CA PRO A 55 -8.76 -6.37 4.75
C PRO A 55 -8.44 -5.48 5.96
N GLN A 56 -9.25 -5.58 7.01
CA GLN A 56 -9.02 -4.84 8.25
C GLN A 56 -7.64 -5.17 8.87
N ALA A 57 -7.18 -6.42 8.73
CA ALA A 57 -5.85 -6.82 9.18
C ALA A 57 -4.70 -6.01 8.54
N THR A 58 -4.84 -5.62 7.26
CA THR A 58 -3.85 -4.78 6.57
C THR A 58 -3.89 -3.33 7.09
N LEU A 59 -5.09 -2.81 7.37
CA LEU A 59 -5.26 -1.50 7.98
C LEU A 59 -4.66 -1.45 9.39
N ASP A 60 -4.87 -2.48 10.19
CA ASP A 60 -4.33 -2.57 11.54
C ASP A 60 -2.80 -2.68 11.53
N ALA A 61 -2.25 -3.39 10.54
CA ALA A 61 -0.80 -3.46 10.33
C ALA A 61 -0.20 -2.10 9.92
N ALA A 62 -0.92 -1.31 9.11
CA ALA A 62 -0.51 0.03 8.70
C ALA A 62 -0.69 1.07 9.82
N ALA A 63 -1.72 0.92 10.66
CA ALA A 63 -2.03 1.80 11.77
C ALA A 63 -1.14 1.57 13.00
N THR A 64 -0.28 0.55 13.00
CA THR A 64 0.69 0.34 14.08
C THR A 64 1.57 1.58 14.20
N PRO A 65 1.52 2.34 15.32
CA PRO A 65 2.24 3.60 15.43
C PRO A 65 3.74 3.36 15.34
N LEU A 66 4.40 3.99 14.37
CA LEU A 66 5.86 4.04 14.35
C LEU A 66 6.32 4.86 15.58
N PRO A 67 7.18 4.31 16.46
CA PRO A 67 7.53 4.92 17.75
C PRO A 67 8.31 6.25 17.64
N ASN A 68 8.55 6.76 16.44
CA ASN A 68 9.34 7.97 16.17
C ASN A 68 8.74 8.91 15.10
N LEU A 69 7.50 8.69 14.64
CA LEU A 69 6.83 9.69 13.81
C LEU A 69 6.03 10.61 14.73
N SER A 70 6.59 11.80 15.03
CA SER A 70 5.82 12.83 15.71
C SER A 70 4.58 13.12 14.86
N THR A 71 3.41 13.02 15.48
CA THR A 71 2.08 13.19 14.89
C THR A 71 1.78 14.65 14.51
N ASN A 72 2.75 15.39 13.98
CA ASN A 72 2.62 16.81 13.69
C ASN A 72 3.37 17.20 12.41
N SER A 73 3.02 16.59 11.28
CA SER A 73 3.08 17.26 9.97
C SER A 73 2.36 16.47 8.87
N ILE A 74 1.08 16.15 9.06
CA ILE A 74 0.20 15.96 7.89
C ILE A 74 -0.46 17.32 7.67
N SER A 75 0.16 18.13 6.81
CA SER A 75 -0.46 19.34 6.28
C SER A 75 -1.76 18.94 5.56
N PRO A 76 -2.91 19.60 5.81
CA PRO A 76 -4.16 19.28 5.13
C PRO A 76 -4.11 19.85 3.70
N LEU A 77 -3.34 19.23 2.82
CA LEU A 77 -3.43 19.48 1.39
C LEU A 77 -4.26 18.35 0.77
N THR A 78 -5.57 18.62 0.77
CA THR A 78 -6.59 18.11 -0.16
C THR A 78 -6.71 16.58 -0.27
N VAL A 79 -7.56 16.02 0.60
CA VAL A 79 -8.56 15.07 0.11
C VAL A 79 -9.41 15.82 -0.92
N THR A 80 -9.08 15.67 -2.21
CA THR A 80 -10.14 15.64 -3.21
C THR A 80 -10.69 14.23 -3.20
N SER A 81 -11.90 14.14 -2.69
CA SER A 81 -12.78 12.99 -2.72
C SER A 81 -12.74 12.24 -4.06
N TRP A 82 -12.38 10.97 -4.03
CA TRP A 82 -12.61 10.03 -5.14
C TRP A 82 -14.05 9.46 -5.15
N THR A 83 -14.98 10.09 -4.41
CA THR A 83 -16.39 9.69 -4.36
C THR A 83 -17.26 10.31 -5.45
N GLU A 84 -16.66 10.98 -6.45
CA GLU A 84 -17.36 11.52 -7.64
C GLU A 84 -16.90 10.85 -8.95
N MET A 85 -16.74 9.52 -8.97
CA MET A 85 -16.87 8.79 -10.23
C MET A 85 -18.35 8.61 -10.55
N ASP A 86 -18.91 9.67 -11.15
CA ASP A 86 -20.21 9.68 -11.80
C ASP A 86 -20.21 8.66 -12.97
N TYR A 87 -20.73 7.46 -12.72
CA TYR A 87 -20.94 6.39 -13.69
C TYR A 87 -22.09 6.70 -14.69
N GLY A 88 -22.27 7.98 -15.03
CA GLY A 88 -23.53 8.48 -15.58
C GLY A 88 -23.43 9.69 -16.51
N LYS A 89 -22.35 9.89 -17.29
CA LYS A 89 -22.37 10.85 -18.44
C LYS A 89 -21.16 10.72 -19.38
N THR A 90 -21.24 9.83 -20.35
CA THR A 90 -20.45 9.90 -21.60
C THR A 90 -21.34 9.56 -22.80
N GLN A 91 -22.39 10.38 -22.99
CA GLN A 91 -22.80 10.72 -24.35
C GLN A 91 -22.19 12.08 -24.70
N LEU A 92 -21.79 12.23 -25.96
CA LEU A 92 -21.28 13.44 -26.63
C LEU A 92 -19.75 13.60 -26.67
N CYS A 93 -19.11 12.75 -27.46
CA CYS A 93 -18.08 13.23 -28.38
C CYS A 93 -18.13 12.38 -29.67
N GLN A 94 -19.19 12.58 -30.46
CA GLN A 94 -19.11 12.34 -31.90
C GLN A 94 -18.39 13.56 -32.48
N THR A 95 -17.14 13.36 -32.90
CA THR A 95 -16.44 14.28 -33.79
C THR A 95 -17.12 14.25 -35.16
N ARG A 96 -17.78 15.35 -35.50
CA ARG A 96 -17.73 15.94 -36.84
C ARG A 96 -16.99 17.26 -36.71
#